data_AF-A0A2Z3H731-F1
#
_entry.id   AF-A0A2Z3H731-F1
#
_cell.length_a   1.000
_cell.length_b   1.000
_cell.length_c   1.000
_cell.angle_alpha   90.00
_cell.angle_beta   90.00
_cell.angle_gamma   90.00
#
_symmetry.space_group_name_H-M   'P 1'
#
loop_
_entity.id
_entity.type
_entity.pdbx_description
1 polymer ?
#
loop_
_entity_poly.entity_id
_entity_poly.type
_entity_poly.pdbx_seq_one_letter_code
_entity_poly.pdbx_strand_id
1 'polypeptide(L)'
;MKKVKTAEPTITYDQAPERATCAKCGHPVTADYANRRTVHTLAGVTRLNRTIRRRHHVGCGLHKRPYRPEAEGAFALPRHEFGLDVVALIGRLRCAEHRSVPT
;
A
#
# COMPACT_ATOMS: atom_id res chain seq x y z
N MET A 1 26.10 8.13 8.62
CA MET A 1 24.83 7.91 7.90
C MET A 1 23.87 9.05 8.24
N LYS A 2 23.52 9.91 7.26
CA LYS A 2 22.55 11.00 7.49
C LYS A 2 21.16 10.37 7.68
N LYS A 3 20.53 10.57 8.84
CA LYS A 3 19.13 10.16 9.05
C LYS A 3 18.28 10.94 8.04
N VAL A 4 17.65 10.22 7.11
CA VAL A 4 16.65 10.79 6.21
C VAL A 4 15.53 11.33 7.10
N LYS A 5 15.27 12.65 7.02
CA LYS A 5 14.15 13.29 7.72
C LYS A 5 12.86 12.70 7.16
N THR A 6 12.34 11.67 7.82
CA THR A 6 11.03 11.12 7.50
C THR A 6 10.01 12.10 8.05
N ALA A 7 9.22 12.71 7.18
CA ALA A 7 8.16 13.62 7.61
C ALA A 7 7.21 12.90 8.57
N GLU A 8 6.77 13.59 9.63
CA GLU A 8 5.81 13.02 10.58
C GLU A 8 4.49 12.73 9.87
N PRO A 9 3.90 11.54 10.07
CA PRO A 9 2.64 11.21 9.43
C PRO A 9 1.53 12.08 9.98
N THR A 10 0.83 12.76 9.08
CA THR A 10 -0.38 13.55 9.39
C THR A 10 -1.59 12.64 9.54
N ILE A 11 -1.62 11.52 8.81
CA ILE A 11 -2.76 10.59 8.76
C ILE A 11 -2.23 9.16 8.90
N THR A 12 -2.94 8.30 9.63
CA THR A 12 -2.61 6.88 9.77
C THR A 12 -3.82 6.00 9.42
N TYR A 13 -3.59 4.98 8.61
CA TYR A 13 -4.58 3.95 8.28
C TYR A 13 -4.07 2.56 8.66
N ASP A 14 -4.87 1.81 9.41
CA ASP A 14 -4.65 0.39 9.68
C ASP A 14 -5.41 -0.44 8.64
N GLN A 15 -4.67 -1.30 7.94
CA GLN A 15 -5.19 -2.10 6.84
C GLN A 15 -4.88 -3.57 7.06
N ALA A 16 -5.93 -4.38 7.15
CA ALA A 16 -5.82 -5.82 7.10
C ALA A 16 -6.36 -6.34 5.76
N PRO A 17 -5.93 -7.53 5.31
CA PRO A 17 -6.54 -8.15 4.15
C PRO A 17 -8.02 -8.39 4.44
N GLU A 18 -8.88 -7.95 3.52
CA GLU A 18 -10.32 -8.18 3.60
C GLU A 18 -10.60 -9.69 3.57
N ARG A 19 -9.82 -10.42 2.77
CA ARG A 19 -9.91 -11.87 2.70
C ARG A 19 -9.34 -12.53 3.97
N ALA A 20 -10.21 -13.25 4.69
CA ALA A 20 -9.85 -14.05 5.86
C ALA A 20 -9.70 -15.55 5.56
N THR A 21 -9.94 -15.97 4.33
CA THR A 21 -9.86 -17.37 3.90
C THR A 21 -8.87 -17.53 2.73
N CYS A 22 -8.25 -18.71 2.67
CA CYS A 22 -7.28 -19.04 1.64
C CYS A 22 -7.98 -19.24 0.28
N ALA A 23 -7.54 -18.53 -0.75
CA ALA A 23 -8.10 -18.65 -2.09
C ALA A 23 -7.90 -20.02 -2.77
N LYS A 24 -6.99 -20.87 -2.24
CA LYS A 24 -6.75 -22.22 -2.75
C LYS A 24 -7.44 -23.33 -1.97
N CYS A 25 -7.43 -23.27 -0.64
CA CYS A 25 -7.95 -24.35 0.20
C CYS A 25 -9.15 -23.96 1.07
N GLY A 26 -9.67 -22.74 0.96
CA GLY A 26 -10.86 -22.26 1.69
C GLY A 26 -10.66 -22.06 3.20
N HIS A 27 -9.62 -22.63 3.80
CA HIS A 27 -9.37 -22.51 5.24
C HIS A 27 -9.00 -21.09 5.68
N PRO A 28 -9.25 -20.75 6.96
CA PRO A 28 -8.86 -19.47 7.52
C PRO A 28 -7.36 -19.18 7.36
N VAL A 29 -7.04 -17.92 7.07
CA VAL A 29 -5.67 -17.37 7.10
C VAL A 29 -5.52 -16.44 8.28
N THR A 30 -4.40 -16.54 8.99
CA THR A 30 -4.14 -15.79 10.22
C THR A 30 -3.20 -14.62 9.93
N ALA A 31 -3.28 -13.58 10.77
CA ALA A 31 -2.26 -12.54 10.78
C ALA A 31 -0.90 -13.14 11.15
N ASP A 32 0.15 -12.73 10.44
CA ASP A 32 1.52 -13.22 10.62
C ASP A 32 2.42 -12.07 11.12
N TYR A 33 2.43 -10.94 10.40
CA TYR A 33 3.19 -9.75 10.80
C TYR A 33 2.53 -8.46 10.30
N ALA A 34 2.93 -7.33 10.87
CA ALA A 34 2.57 -6.01 10.36
C ALA A 34 3.78 -5.31 9.73
N ASN A 35 3.57 -4.56 8.65
CA ASN A 35 4.59 -3.73 8.04
C ASN A 35 4.05 -2.32 7.78
N ARG A 36 4.89 -1.32 8.01
CA ARG A 36 4.54 0.10 7.86
C ARG A 36 5.07 0.64 6.55
N ARG A 37 4.34 1.57 5.95
CA ARG A 37 4.78 2.32 4.77
C ARG A 37 4.28 3.74 4.90
N THR A 38 5.13 4.69 4.53
CA THR A 38 4.74 6.10 4.44
C THR A 38 4.54 6.45 2.97
N VAL A 39 3.48 7.18 2.67
CA VAL A 39 3.11 7.65 1.34
C VAL A 39 2.77 9.14 1.42
N HIS A 40 3.32 9.93 0.51
CA HIS A 40 3.01 11.35 0.36
C HIS A 40 1.79 11.51 -0.54
N THR A 41 0.68 11.92 0.06
CA THR A 41 -0.60 12.21 -0.61
C THR A 41 -0.84 13.72 -0.65
N LEU A 42 -1.77 14.20 -1.46
CA LEU A 42 -2.20 15.59 -1.49
C LEU A 42 -2.82 16.03 -0.14
N ALA A 43 -3.38 15.09 0.62
CA ALA A 43 -3.89 15.33 1.98
C ALA A 43 -2.78 15.42 3.04
N GLY A 44 -1.52 15.12 2.68
CA GLY A 44 -0.39 15.12 3.59
C GLY A 44 0.36 13.78 3.63
N VAL A 45 1.16 13.59 4.68
CA VAL A 45 1.98 12.40 4.86
C VAL A 45 1.13 11.30 5.50
N THR A 46 0.88 10.24 4.74
CA THR A 46 -0.02 9.15 5.14
C THR A 46 0.79 7.90 5.52
N ARG A 47 0.60 7.40 6.73
CA ARG A 47 1.16 6.14 7.21
C ARG A 47 0.15 5.01 7.02
N LEU A 48 0.58 3.96 6.33
CA LEU A 48 -0.16 2.72 6.13
C LEU A 48 0.44 1.63 7.02
N ASN A 49 -0.30 1.21 8.04
CA ASN A 49 0.01 0.06 8.86
C ASN A 49 -0.68 -1.16 8.25
N ARG A 50 0.11 -2.05 7.64
CA ARG A 50 -0.41 -3.19 6.88
C ARG A 50 -0.23 -4.47 7.67
N THR A 51 -1.33 -5.08 8.10
CA THR A 51 -1.31 -6.45 8.58
C THR A 51 -1.17 -7.39 7.38
N ILE A 52 -0.24 -8.32 7.44
CA ILE A 52 -0.05 -9.36 6.45
C ILE A 52 -0.57 -10.67 7.02
N ARG A 53 -1.40 -11.37 6.25
CA ARG A 53 -1.85 -12.73 6.60
C ARG A 53 -1.08 -13.76 5.80
N ARG A 54 -0.86 -14.94 6.39
CA ARG A 54 -0.25 -16.10 5.71
C ARG A 54 -0.95 -17.40 6.07
N ARG A 55 -0.85 -18.37 5.15
CA ARG A 55 -1.24 -19.76 5.42
C ARG A 55 0.01 -20.57 5.79
N HIS A 56 -0.01 -21.24 6.94
CA HIS A 56 1.11 -22.08 7.41
C HIS A 56 0.95 -23.58 7.12
N HIS A 57 -0.13 -23.98 6.45
CA HIS A 57 -0.34 -25.37 6.08
C HIS A 57 0.49 -25.75 4.85
N VAL A 58 1.38 -26.72 5.03
CA VAL A 58 2.36 -27.16 4.03
C VAL A 58 1.69 -27.74 2.79
N GLY A 59 0.56 -28.45 2.92
CA GLY A 59 -0.16 -29.04 1.78
C GLY A 59 -0.96 -28.05 0.93
N CYS A 60 -0.89 -26.73 1.19
CA CYS A 60 -1.58 -25.73 0.39
C CYS A 60 -0.63 -25.08 -0.63
N GLY A 61 -1.05 -24.96 -1.89
CA GLY A 61 -0.27 -24.25 -2.92
C GLY A 61 -0.02 -22.75 -2.66
N LEU A 62 -0.65 -22.18 -1.64
CA LEU A 62 -0.40 -20.80 -1.15
C LEU A 62 0.32 -20.78 0.20
N HIS A 63 0.98 -21.87 0.59
CA HIS A 63 1.78 -21.96 1.82
C HIS A 63 2.81 -20.82 1.88
N LYS A 64 2.83 -20.09 3.00
CA LYS A 64 3.67 -18.92 3.29
C LYS A 64 3.59 -17.77 2.27
N ARG A 65 2.61 -17.78 1.36
CA ARG A 65 2.39 -16.64 0.46
C ARG A 65 1.71 -15.50 1.22
N PRO A 66 2.24 -14.27 1.16
CA PRO A 66 1.66 -13.12 1.87
C PRO A 66 0.39 -12.63 1.19
N TYR A 67 -0.67 -12.49 1.99
CA TYR A 67 -1.91 -11.80 1.64
C TYR A 67 -1.73 -10.34 2.07
N ARG A 68 -1.57 -9.45 1.09
CA ARG A 68 -1.45 -8.00 1.34
C ARG A 68 -2.83 -7.37 1.38
N PRO A 69 -3.03 -6.30 2.18
CA PRO A 69 -4.29 -5.57 2.18
C PRO A 69 -4.64 -5.04 0.79
N GLU A 70 -5.85 -5.31 0.34
CA GLU A 70 -6.40 -4.86 -0.95
C GLU A 70 -6.49 -3.33 -0.97
N ALA A 71 -6.89 -2.73 0.17
CA ALA A 71 -6.97 -1.30 0.36
C ALA A 71 -5.62 -0.57 0.20
N GLU A 72 -4.46 -1.24 0.28
CA GLU A 72 -3.16 -0.59 0.03
C GLU A 72 -3.08 -0.06 -1.42
N GLY A 73 -3.66 -0.80 -2.37
CA GLY A 73 -3.59 -0.48 -3.79
C GLY A 73 -4.26 0.85 -4.17
N ALA A 74 -5.21 1.31 -3.35
CA ALA A 74 -5.88 2.60 -3.56
C ALA A 74 -4.99 3.81 -3.21
N PHE A 75 -3.94 3.61 -2.42
CA PHE A 75 -3.10 4.72 -1.97
C PHE A 75 -1.94 5.02 -2.91
N ALA A 76 -1.15 4.00 -3.28
CA ALA A 76 0.06 4.21 -4.07
C ALA A 76 0.50 2.95 -4.81
N LEU A 77 1.14 3.16 -5.96
CA LEU A 77 1.81 2.08 -6.71
C LEU A 77 2.87 1.38 -5.85
N PRO A 78 3.16 0.08 -6.08
CA PRO A 78 4.20 -0.63 -5.34
C PRO A 78 5.53 0.12 -5.37
N ARG A 79 6.17 0.29 -4.20
CA ARG A 79 7.47 0.97 -3.99
C ARG A 79 7.52 2.47 -4.28
N HIS A 80 6.44 3.10 -4.74
CA HIS A 80 6.42 4.56 -4.92
C HIS A 80 6.20 5.30 -3.59
N GLU A 81 6.81 6.46 -3.46
CA GLU A 81 6.66 7.29 -2.26
C GLU A 81 5.45 8.24 -2.36
N PHE A 82 4.95 8.49 -3.57
CA PHE A 82 3.81 9.37 -3.82
C PHE A 82 2.52 8.59 -4.03
N GLY A 83 1.42 9.18 -3.57
CA GLY A 83 0.08 8.66 -3.73
C GLY A 83 -0.44 8.71 -5.17
N LEU A 84 -1.44 7.89 -5.45
CA LEU A 84 -2.13 7.88 -6.75
C LEU A 84 -2.84 9.20 -7.04
N ASP A 85 -3.24 9.93 -6.00
CA ASP A 85 -3.81 11.27 -6.10
C ASP A 85 -2.82 12.30 -6.67
N VAL A 86 -1.56 12.24 -6.26
CA VAL A 86 -0.48 13.07 -6.83
C VAL A 86 -0.25 12.69 -8.30
N VAL A 87 -0.19 11.40 -8.62
CA VAL A 87 -0.01 10.91 -9.99
C VAL A 87 -1.18 11.36 -10.88
N ALA A 88 -2.42 11.21 -10.40
CA ALA A 88 -3.63 11.63 -11.10
C ALA A 88 -3.65 13.15 -11.33
N LEU A 89 -3.26 13.95 -10.33
CA LEU A 89 -3.15 15.40 -10.47
C LEU A 89 -2.12 15.77 -11.54
N ILE A 90 -0.93 15.16 -11.53
CA ILE A 90 0.09 15.40 -12.56
C ILE A 90 -0.45 15.05 -13.95
N GLY A 91 -1.10 13.89 -14.09
CA GLY A 91 -1.70 13.46 -15.35
C GLY A 91 -2.76 14.44 -15.86
N ARG A 92 -3.65 14.91 -14.97
CA ARG A 92 -4.65 15.94 -15.30
C ARG A 92 -4.00 17.25 -15.75
N LEU A 93 -3.05 17.78 -14.96
CA LEU A 93 -2.38 19.04 -15.29
C LEU A 93 -1.65 18.96 -16.63
N ARG A 94 -0.92 17.87 -16.87
CA ARG A 94 -0.13 17.71 -18.10
C ARG A 94 -0.99 17.43 -19.32
N CYS A 95 -1.88 16.45 -19.23
CA CYS A 95 -2.55 15.91 -20.41
C CYS A 95 -3.92 16.53 -20.66
N ALA A 96 -4.69 16.82 -19.61
CA ALA A 96 -6.01 17.43 -19.77
C ALA A 96 -5.91 18.95 -19.87
N GLU A 97 -5.04 19.56 -19.05
CA GLU A 97 -4.92 21.02 -18.95
C GLU A 97 -3.74 21.58 -19.75
N HIS A 98 -2.93 20.74 -20.39
CA HIS A 98 -1.76 21.14 -21.19
C HIS A 98 -0.76 22.03 -20.44
N ARG A 99 -0.69 21.89 -19.10
CA ARG A 99 0.22 22.63 -18.22
C ARG A 99 1.54 21.88 -18.07
N SER A 100 2.29 21.78 -19.15
CA SER A 100 3.70 21.37 -19.14
C SER A 100 4.64 22.58 -19.16
N VAL A 101 5.85 22.42 -18.63
CA VAL A 101 6.92 23.41 -18.81
C VAL A 101 7.24 23.48 -20.31
N PRO A 102 7.30 24.66 -20.94
CA PRO A 102 7.71 24.76 -22.33
C PRO A 102 9.14 24.27 -22.47
N THR A 103 9.34 23.29 -23.36
CA THR A 103 10.64 22.75 -23.77
C THR A 103 11.33 23.68 -24.76
#